data_AF-A0A2D4VHK8-F1
#
_entry.id   AF-A0A2D4VHK8-F1
#
_cell.length_a   1.000
_cell.length_b   1.000
_cell.length_c   1.000
_cell.angle_alpha   90.00
_cell.angle_beta   90.00
_cell.angle_gamma   90.00
#
_symmetry.space_group_name_H-M   'P 1'
#
loop_
_entity.id
_entity.type
_entity.pdbx_description
1 polymer ?
#
loop_
_entity_poly.entity_id
_entity_poly.type
_entity_poly.pdbx_seq_one_letter_code
_entity_poly.pdbx_strand_id
1 'polypeptide(L)'
;MASFYLPAWLLGNYETMERGAWSGSVFGLDPFSWAAFVVSLLGGYTLSVTSFSILRDWEDMVRLLPVLDEKAHDLLATWRSPGRPQLQYGRMAGYAGMVLGIFVMLVTVPGLVDVLHLRFLLPMGPAPIEGAVAFVSLWFLVMGPVLFYILGQGLFFSISEGVFLRRLQRQYLRIDLLDIDRLAPLTRIAMRRSVVWIVGATLGSLFFLSAGIERTALEPLFLGICVIAVGVLMPPLIRVHQHIVRTKKEELDTLRAAIREERDLALDRDERGMQAIARLPGLIAFENRIDQVREWPVDFGTASRFALYLGIPVFSWVGGALVEKLVDAFL
;
A
#
# COMPACT_ATOMS: atom_id res chain seq x y z
N MET A 1 -18.43 25.82 -11.72
CA MET A 1 -17.98 27.24 -11.69
C MET A 1 -18.73 28.09 -10.66
N ALA A 2 -20.06 27.97 -10.49
CA ALA A 2 -20.82 28.80 -9.54
C ALA A 2 -20.47 28.62 -8.05
N SER A 3 -19.92 27.47 -7.63
CA SER A 3 -19.60 27.19 -6.21
C SER A 3 -18.37 27.94 -5.68
N PHE A 4 -17.52 28.50 -6.54
CA PHE A 4 -16.24 29.13 -6.15
C PHE A 4 -16.23 30.66 -6.28
N TYR A 5 -17.28 31.27 -6.83
CA TYR A 5 -17.46 32.73 -6.85
C TYR A 5 -17.85 33.29 -5.48
N LEU A 6 -18.66 32.55 -4.72
CA LEU A 6 -19.14 32.99 -3.41
C LEU A 6 -17.99 33.22 -2.40
N PRO A 7 -17.00 32.31 -2.28
CA PRO A 7 -15.85 32.53 -1.39
C PRO A 7 -14.95 33.69 -1.83
N ALA A 8 -14.69 33.83 -3.14
CA ALA A 8 -13.85 34.91 -3.67
C ALA A 8 -14.49 36.29 -3.45
N TRP A 9 -15.81 36.36 -3.60
CA TRP A 9 -16.61 37.56 -3.31
C TRP A 9 -16.66 37.87 -1.81
N LEU A 10 -16.87 36.85 -0.95
CA LEU A 10 -16.90 37.01 0.51
C LEU A 10 -15.57 37.46 1.12
N LEU A 11 -14.43 37.16 0.47
CA LEU A 11 -13.09 37.48 0.97
C LEU A 11 -12.52 38.79 0.43
N GLY A 12 -13.30 39.59 -0.31
CA GLY A 12 -12.87 40.93 -0.77
C GLY A 12 -11.87 40.95 -1.93
N ASN A 13 -11.62 39.81 -2.60
CA ASN A 13 -10.69 39.70 -3.73
C ASN A 13 -11.30 40.14 -5.08
N TYR A 14 -12.40 40.90 -5.06
CA TYR A 14 -13.12 41.27 -6.28
C TYR A 14 -12.40 42.40 -7.05
N GLU A 15 -11.79 43.37 -6.36
CA GLU A 15 -11.07 44.47 -7.02
C GLU A 15 -9.80 44.01 -7.76
N THR A 16 -9.19 42.91 -7.33
CA THR A 16 -8.06 42.26 -8.03
C THR A 16 -8.49 41.45 -9.24
N MET A 17 -9.76 41.04 -9.34
CA MET A 17 -10.33 40.41 -10.55
C MET A 17 -10.55 41.43 -11.69
N GLU A 18 -10.93 42.68 -11.37
CA GLU A 18 -11.27 43.70 -12.37
C GLU A 18 -10.03 44.32 -13.07
N ARG A 19 -8.86 44.32 -12.44
CA ARG A 19 -7.66 45.01 -12.97
C ARG A 19 -6.84 44.26 -14.03
N GLY A 20 -7.38 43.24 -14.69
CA GLY A 20 -6.72 42.61 -15.86
C GLY A 20 -5.43 41.82 -15.57
N ALA A 21 -5.04 41.65 -14.30
CA ALA A 21 -3.85 40.88 -13.90
C ALA A 21 -3.96 39.37 -14.15
N TRP A 22 -5.14 38.86 -14.52
CA TRP A 22 -5.41 37.43 -14.75
C TRP A 22 -5.32 36.99 -16.22
N SER A 23 -4.82 37.84 -17.14
CA SER A 23 -4.73 37.47 -18.57
C SER A 23 -3.74 36.33 -18.88
N GLY A 24 -2.90 35.92 -17.93
CA GLY A 24 -1.95 34.79 -18.09
C GLY A 24 -2.26 33.54 -17.26
N SER A 25 -2.99 33.63 -16.16
CA SER A 25 -3.25 32.51 -15.24
C SER A 25 -4.72 32.14 -15.25
N VAL A 26 -5.14 31.31 -16.22
CA VAL A 26 -6.47 30.71 -16.20
C VAL A 26 -6.64 29.97 -14.86
N PHE A 27 -7.72 30.31 -14.13
CA PHE A 27 -8.08 29.70 -12.85
C PHE A 27 -8.01 28.15 -12.97
N GLY A 28 -7.10 27.51 -12.23
CA GLY A 28 -6.83 26.07 -12.32
C GLY A 28 -5.50 25.67 -12.98
N LEU A 29 -4.73 26.62 -13.51
CA LEU A 29 -3.35 26.40 -13.99
C LEU A 29 -2.27 26.94 -13.04
N ASP A 30 -2.63 27.65 -11.97
CA ASP A 30 -1.63 28.05 -10.98
C ASP A 30 -1.16 26.83 -10.16
N PRO A 31 0.14 26.75 -9.80
CA PRO A 31 0.71 25.60 -9.10
C PRO A 31 -0.02 25.20 -7.81
N PHE A 32 -0.60 26.17 -7.09
CA PHE A 32 -1.23 25.96 -5.81
C PHE A 32 -2.66 25.42 -5.92
N SER A 33 -3.46 25.94 -6.86
CA SER A 33 -4.76 25.37 -7.19
C SER A 33 -4.64 23.94 -7.71
N TRP A 34 -3.62 23.66 -8.53
CA TRP A 34 -3.31 22.29 -8.97
C TRP A 34 -2.95 21.40 -7.78
N ALA A 35 -2.06 21.85 -6.89
CA ALA A 35 -1.70 21.10 -5.70
C ALA A 35 -2.92 20.86 -4.80
N ALA A 36 -3.80 21.85 -4.61
CA ALA A 36 -5.01 21.73 -3.81
C ALA A 36 -6.00 20.72 -4.43
N PHE A 37 -6.10 20.70 -5.76
CA PHE A 37 -6.86 19.69 -6.49
C PHE A 37 -6.30 18.28 -6.25
N VAL A 38 -4.98 18.09 -6.38
CA VAL A 38 -4.32 16.79 -6.14
C VAL A 38 -4.49 16.34 -4.68
N VAL A 39 -4.32 17.24 -3.70
CA VAL A 39 -4.56 16.93 -2.27
C VAL A 39 -6.01 16.51 -2.04
N SER A 40 -6.98 17.20 -2.65
CA SER A 40 -8.40 16.88 -2.51
C SER A 40 -8.72 15.51 -3.11
N LEU A 41 -8.15 15.21 -4.28
CA LEU A 41 -8.28 13.92 -4.94
C LEU A 41 -7.69 12.79 -4.09
N LEU A 42 -6.50 13.01 -3.51
CA LEU A 42 -5.87 12.08 -2.58
C LEU A 42 -6.71 11.88 -1.32
N GLY A 43 -7.22 12.95 -0.72
CA GLY A 43 -8.08 12.86 0.46
C GLY A 43 -9.35 12.06 0.21
N GLY A 44 -10.05 12.34 -0.89
CA GLY A 44 -11.23 11.57 -1.30
C GLY A 44 -10.90 10.10 -1.58
N TYR A 45 -9.79 9.85 -2.27
CA TYR A 45 -9.28 8.49 -2.53
C TYR A 45 -8.99 7.73 -1.24
N THR A 46 -8.19 8.30 -0.33
CA THR A 46 -7.77 7.61 0.90
C THR A 46 -8.97 7.30 1.79
N LEU A 47 -9.93 8.23 1.93
CA LEU A 47 -11.17 7.98 2.68
C LEU A 47 -11.97 6.82 2.09
N SER A 48 -12.21 6.84 0.77
CA SER A 48 -12.98 5.80 0.08
C SER A 48 -12.30 4.43 0.18
N VAL A 49 -11.00 4.38 -0.11
CA VAL A 49 -10.27 3.12 -0.20
C VAL A 49 -10.05 2.48 1.16
N THR A 50 -9.90 3.27 2.24
CA THR A 50 -9.73 2.73 3.60
C THR A 50 -11.00 2.02 4.06
N SER A 51 -12.17 2.61 3.81
CA SER A 51 -13.45 1.96 4.12
C SER A 51 -13.65 0.69 3.30
N PHE A 52 -13.33 0.75 2.00
CA PHE A 52 -13.46 -0.40 1.11
C PHE A 52 -12.48 -1.54 1.47
N SER A 53 -11.23 -1.22 1.78
CA SER A 53 -10.21 -2.24 2.09
C SER A 53 -10.54 -2.98 3.38
N ILE A 54 -11.03 -2.30 4.42
CA ILE A 54 -11.42 -2.93 5.69
C ILE A 54 -12.54 -3.96 5.46
N LEU A 55 -13.57 -3.58 4.69
CA LEU A 55 -14.70 -4.47 4.40
C LEU A 55 -14.25 -5.71 3.60
N ARG A 56 -13.44 -5.51 2.57
CA ARG A 56 -12.96 -6.62 1.72
C ARG A 56 -11.93 -7.50 2.42
N ASP A 57 -11.06 -6.93 3.23
CA ASP A 57 -10.11 -7.69 4.05
C ASP A 57 -10.85 -8.61 5.01
N TRP A 58 -11.94 -8.13 5.62
CA TRP A 58 -12.78 -8.97 6.45
C TRP A 58 -13.42 -10.13 5.68
N GLU A 59 -14.00 -9.89 4.51
CA GLU A 59 -14.56 -10.94 3.66
C GLU A 59 -13.52 -12.03 3.33
N ASP A 60 -12.31 -11.62 2.96
CA ASP A 60 -11.23 -12.57 2.65
C ASP A 60 -10.70 -13.30 3.90
N MET A 61 -10.67 -12.64 5.07
CA MET A 61 -10.30 -13.29 6.33
C MET A 61 -11.32 -14.35 6.75
N VAL A 62 -12.62 -14.09 6.56
CA VAL A 62 -13.68 -15.08 6.81
C VAL A 62 -13.53 -16.29 5.88
N ARG A 63 -13.13 -16.07 4.62
CA ARG A 63 -12.85 -17.16 3.67
C ARG A 63 -11.64 -18.02 4.06
N LEU A 64 -10.74 -17.51 4.91
CA LEU A 64 -9.60 -18.28 5.42
C LEU A 64 -9.98 -19.17 6.62
N LEU A 65 -11.12 -18.96 7.26
CA LEU A 65 -11.54 -19.72 8.46
C LEU A 65 -11.46 -21.26 8.30
N PRO A 66 -11.84 -21.87 7.16
CA PRO A 66 -11.76 -23.33 6.99
C PRO A 66 -10.33 -23.88 6.91
N VAL A 67 -9.35 -23.02 6.62
CA VAL A 67 -7.92 -23.38 6.48
C VAL A 67 -7.17 -23.16 7.80
N LEU A 68 -7.77 -22.39 8.70
CA LEU A 68 -7.19 -22.02 9.98
C LEU A 68 -7.63 -23.00 11.07
N ASP A 69 -6.74 -23.22 12.03
CA ASP A 69 -7.04 -23.97 13.25
C ASP A 69 -8.16 -23.31 14.08
N GLU A 70 -8.88 -24.08 14.91
CA GLU A 70 -10.03 -23.59 15.69
C GLU A 70 -9.64 -22.42 16.61
N LYS A 71 -8.43 -22.44 17.18
CA LYS A 71 -7.86 -21.35 18.00
C LYS A 71 -7.71 -20.03 17.23
N ALA A 72 -7.62 -20.08 15.90
CA ALA A 72 -7.58 -18.88 15.08
C ALA A 72 -8.94 -18.17 15.05
N HIS A 73 -10.05 -18.89 15.26
CA HIS A 73 -11.39 -18.30 15.28
C HIS A 73 -11.53 -17.33 16.46
N ASP A 74 -11.01 -17.70 17.63
CA ASP A 74 -10.96 -16.82 18.81
C ASP A 74 -10.09 -15.57 18.58
N LEU A 75 -8.95 -15.73 17.91
CA LEU A 75 -8.10 -14.60 17.54
C LEU A 75 -8.77 -13.65 16.54
N LEU A 76 -9.57 -14.18 15.62
CA LEU A 76 -10.34 -13.37 14.67
C LEU A 76 -11.51 -12.66 15.36
N ALA A 77 -12.18 -13.34 16.30
CA ALA A 77 -13.24 -12.75 17.12
C ALA A 77 -12.73 -11.59 17.99
N THR A 78 -11.57 -11.78 18.64
CA THR A 78 -10.92 -10.73 19.43
C THR A 78 -10.45 -9.56 18.55
N TRP A 79 -9.93 -9.84 17.35
CA TRP A 79 -9.53 -8.80 16.39
C TRP A 79 -10.70 -7.92 15.91
N ARG A 80 -11.92 -8.46 15.87
CA ARG A 80 -13.16 -7.75 15.54
C ARG A 80 -13.68 -6.87 16.70
N SER A 81 -13.20 -7.06 17.93
CA SER A 81 -13.77 -6.37 19.09
C SER A 81 -13.64 -4.84 18.97
N PRO A 82 -14.74 -4.07 19.16
CA PRO A 82 -14.73 -2.61 19.07
C PRO A 82 -13.78 -1.91 20.06
N GLY A 83 -13.38 -2.63 21.13
CA GLY A 83 -12.50 -2.13 22.19
C GLY A 83 -11.02 -2.43 21.99
N ARG A 84 -10.59 -2.85 20.80
CA ARG A 84 -9.20 -3.27 20.58
C ARG A 84 -8.21 -2.12 20.83
N PRO A 85 -7.10 -2.36 21.56
CA PRO A 85 -6.08 -1.33 21.82
C PRO A 85 -5.45 -0.79 20.53
N GLN A 86 -5.48 -1.57 19.43
CA GLN A 86 -5.01 -1.12 18.12
C GLN A 86 -5.78 0.09 17.58
N LEU A 87 -7.05 0.30 17.95
CA LEU A 87 -7.79 1.51 17.55
C LEU A 87 -7.23 2.75 18.25
N GLN A 88 -6.83 2.63 19.52
CA GLN A 88 -6.22 3.72 20.27
C GLN A 88 -4.83 4.06 19.69
N TYR A 89 -3.99 3.05 19.46
CA TYR A 89 -2.69 3.26 18.83
C TYR A 89 -2.81 3.81 17.40
N GLY A 90 -3.83 3.40 16.64
CA GLY A 90 -4.12 3.95 15.31
C GLY A 90 -4.49 5.44 15.36
N ARG A 91 -5.27 5.88 16.36
CA ARG A 91 -5.56 7.30 16.59
C ARG A 91 -4.30 8.07 16.99
N MET A 92 -3.46 7.50 17.86
CA MET A 92 -2.17 8.12 18.24
C MET A 92 -1.25 8.30 17.03
N ALA A 93 -1.16 7.29 16.16
CA ALA A 93 -0.41 7.37 14.91
C ALA A 93 -1.01 8.43 13.96
N GLY A 94 -2.35 8.54 13.91
CA GLY A 94 -3.03 9.62 13.21
C GLY A 94 -2.64 10.99 13.74
N TYR A 95 -2.68 11.22 15.06
CA TYR A 95 -2.26 12.49 15.65
C TYR A 95 -0.78 12.80 15.39
N ALA A 96 0.10 11.80 15.48
CA ALA A 96 1.51 11.97 15.11
C ALA A 96 1.65 12.38 13.63
N GLY A 97 0.87 11.75 12.75
CA GLY A 97 0.75 12.15 11.34
C GLY A 97 0.28 13.58 11.20
N MET A 98 -0.79 13.99 11.89
CA MET A 98 -1.33 15.36 11.85
C MET A 98 -0.28 16.40 12.24
N VAL A 99 0.47 16.17 13.34
CA VAL A 99 1.54 17.07 13.79
C VAL A 99 2.63 17.17 12.73
N LEU A 100 3.04 16.04 12.14
CA LEU A 100 3.97 16.02 11.02
C LEU A 100 3.42 16.79 9.81
N GLY A 101 2.13 16.64 9.50
CA GLY A 101 1.47 17.35 8.40
C GLY A 101 1.46 18.87 8.62
N ILE A 102 1.16 19.34 9.83
CA ILE A 102 1.24 20.77 10.18
C ILE A 102 2.67 21.26 9.95
N PHE A 103 3.66 20.53 10.43
CA PHE A 103 5.07 20.89 10.24
C PHE A 103 5.44 20.95 8.75
N VAL A 104 5.09 19.94 7.96
CA VAL A 104 5.33 19.91 6.52
C VAL A 104 4.66 21.11 5.83
N MET A 105 3.40 21.43 6.16
CA MET A 105 2.70 22.57 5.55
C MET A 105 3.37 23.90 5.92
N LEU A 106 3.81 24.10 7.17
CA LEU A 106 4.51 25.31 7.59
C LEU A 106 5.83 25.53 6.86
N VAL A 107 6.52 24.44 6.50
CA VAL A 107 7.81 24.51 5.79
C VAL A 107 7.64 24.62 4.29
N THR A 108 6.59 24.02 3.72
CA THR A 108 6.44 23.86 2.25
C THR A 108 5.47 24.84 1.60
N VAL A 109 4.49 25.39 2.34
CA VAL A 109 3.44 26.25 1.77
C VAL A 109 3.84 27.72 1.89
N PRO A 110 4.10 28.44 0.77
CA PRO A 110 4.42 29.86 0.78
C PRO A 110 3.32 30.73 1.40
N GLY A 111 3.74 31.75 2.16
CA GLY A 111 2.85 32.70 2.80
C GLY A 111 2.07 32.16 4.02
N LEU A 112 2.13 30.86 4.32
CA LEU A 112 1.43 30.30 5.48
C LEU A 112 2.00 30.83 6.81
N VAL A 113 3.32 30.95 6.89
CA VAL A 113 4.02 31.51 8.05
C VAL A 113 3.65 32.99 8.27
N ASP A 114 3.46 33.76 7.20
CA ASP A 114 3.04 35.15 7.26
C ASP A 114 1.58 35.30 7.70
N VAL A 115 0.67 34.48 7.15
CA VAL A 115 -0.75 34.46 7.53
C VAL A 115 -0.93 34.14 9.02
N LEU A 116 -0.08 33.28 9.57
CA LEU A 116 -0.10 32.93 10.99
C LEU A 116 0.73 33.88 11.87
N HIS A 117 1.37 34.90 11.28
CA HIS A 117 2.30 35.80 11.97
C HIS A 117 3.44 35.06 12.72
N LEU A 118 3.85 33.90 12.21
CA LEU A 118 4.88 33.02 12.82
C LEU A 118 6.29 33.28 12.29
N ARG A 119 6.50 34.36 11.51
CA ARG A 119 7.80 34.65 10.87
C ARG A 119 8.94 34.84 11.86
N PHE A 120 8.62 35.25 13.09
CA PHE A 120 9.57 35.30 14.20
C PHE A 120 10.12 33.92 14.60
N LEU A 121 9.29 32.87 14.54
CA LEU A 121 9.65 31.49 14.90
C LEU A 121 10.30 30.72 13.75
N LEU A 122 9.89 30.99 12.51
CA LEU A 122 10.37 30.32 11.30
C LEU A 122 10.89 31.35 10.29
N PRO A 123 12.08 31.96 10.53
CA PRO A 123 12.62 32.99 9.65
C PRO A 123 13.02 32.47 8.26
N MET A 124 13.21 31.15 8.12
CA MET A 124 13.54 30.46 6.87
C MET A 124 12.29 29.96 6.11
N GLY A 125 11.09 30.40 6.49
CA GLY A 125 9.86 30.03 5.80
C GLY A 125 9.82 30.55 4.36
N PRO A 126 9.11 29.85 3.44
CA PRO A 126 8.97 30.28 2.06
C PRO A 126 8.34 31.68 1.98
N ALA A 127 8.97 32.57 1.20
CA ALA A 127 8.55 33.95 1.07
C ALA A 127 7.09 34.03 0.56
N PRO A 128 6.31 35.01 1.04
CA PRO A 128 4.94 35.21 0.56
C PRO A 128 4.99 35.61 -0.92
N ILE A 129 4.26 34.88 -1.76
CA ILE A 129 4.11 35.22 -3.16
C ILE A 129 3.06 36.33 -3.23
N GLU A 130 3.43 37.49 -3.79
CA GLU A 130 2.48 38.58 -4.02
C GLU A 130 1.31 38.09 -4.88
N GLY A 131 0.08 38.16 -4.34
CA GLY A 131 -1.12 37.66 -5.02
C GLY A 131 -1.48 36.20 -4.74
N ALA A 132 -0.70 35.45 -3.93
CA ALA A 132 -1.15 34.16 -3.43
C ALA A 132 -2.44 34.35 -2.62
N VAL A 133 -3.52 33.72 -3.10
CA VAL A 133 -4.83 33.83 -2.48
C VAL A 133 -4.74 33.19 -1.09
N ALA A 134 -4.87 33.99 -0.03
CA ALA A 134 -4.82 33.54 1.37
C ALA A 134 -5.71 32.31 1.64
N PHE A 135 -6.78 32.17 0.85
CA PHE A 135 -7.66 31.01 0.84
C PHE A 135 -6.94 29.67 0.57
N VAL A 136 -6.00 29.61 -0.39
CA VAL A 136 -5.32 28.36 -0.74
C VAL A 136 -4.38 27.91 0.39
N SER A 137 -3.63 28.84 0.98
CA SER A 137 -2.79 28.54 2.15
C SER A 137 -3.63 28.07 3.34
N LEU A 138 -4.79 28.71 3.58
CA LEU A 138 -5.73 28.28 4.62
C LEU A 138 -6.31 26.89 4.33
N TRP A 139 -6.62 26.59 3.07
CA TRP A 139 -7.07 25.26 2.65
C TRP A 139 -6.03 24.18 2.96
N PHE A 140 -4.76 24.41 2.63
CA PHE A 140 -3.67 23.49 2.96
C PHE A 140 -3.46 23.34 4.46
N LEU A 141 -3.64 24.41 5.25
CA LEU A 141 -3.55 24.36 6.71
C LEU A 141 -4.61 23.42 7.33
N VAL A 142 -5.78 23.30 6.70
CA VAL A 142 -6.84 22.39 7.16
C VAL A 142 -6.69 21.00 6.56
N MET A 143 -6.61 20.90 5.24
CA MET A 143 -6.66 19.62 4.53
C MET A 143 -5.35 18.84 4.62
N GLY A 144 -4.20 19.52 4.67
CA GLY A 144 -2.89 18.90 4.80
C GLY A 144 -2.79 18.04 6.07
N PRO A 145 -2.99 18.62 7.28
CA PRO A 145 -2.98 17.86 8.53
C PRO A 145 -4.02 16.74 8.58
N VAL A 146 -5.21 16.95 8.02
CA VAL A 146 -6.24 15.90 7.92
C VAL A 146 -5.76 14.74 7.04
N LEU A 147 -5.17 15.01 5.87
CA LEU A 147 -4.64 13.97 5.00
C LEU A 147 -3.52 13.20 5.69
N PHE A 148 -2.60 13.90 6.35
CA PHE A 148 -1.51 13.27 7.11
C PHE A 148 -2.01 12.47 8.31
N TYR A 149 -3.08 12.90 8.97
CA TYR A 149 -3.75 12.12 10.00
C TYR A 149 -4.25 10.78 9.45
N ILE A 150 -4.95 10.83 8.31
CA ILE A 150 -5.49 9.63 7.67
C ILE A 150 -4.36 8.72 7.17
N LEU A 151 -3.30 9.28 6.57
CA LEU A 151 -2.14 8.52 6.12
C LEU A 151 -1.38 7.86 7.27
N GLY A 152 -1.14 8.59 8.37
CA GLY A 152 -0.50 8.05 9.58
C GLY A 152 -1.31 6.92 10.19
N GLN A 153 -2.63 7.09 10.27
CA GLN A 153 -3.56 6.05 10.70
C GLN A 153 -3.52 4.83 9.75
N GLY A 154 -3.60 5.04 8.44
CA GLY A 154 -3.56 3.99 7.42
C GLY A 154 -2.24 3.21 7.41
N LEU A 155 -1.11 3.89 7.63
CA LEU A 155 0.21 3.28 7.78
C LEU A 155 0.27 2.36 9.01
N PHE A 156 -0.21 2.86 10.15
CA PHE A 156 -0.27 2.06 11.37
C PHE A 156 -1.14 0.81 11.20
N PHE A 157 -2.32 0.93 10.59
CA PHE A 157 -3.18 -0.24 10.31
C PHE A 157 -2.51 -1.22 9.35
N SER A 158 -1.90 -0.72 8.27
CA SER A 158 -1.17 -1.57 7.32
C SER A 158 -0.06 -2.39 8.01
N ILE A 159 0.73 -1.77 8.89
CA ILE A 159 1.81 -2.44 9.63
C ILE A 159 1.25 -3.41 10.67
N SER A 160 0.32 -2.95 11.52
CA SER A 160 -0.22 -3.75 12.62
C SER A 160 -0.99 -4.97 12.13
N GLU A 161 -1.76 -4.84 11.05
CA GLU A 161 -2.44 -5.96 10.41
C GLU A 161 -1.46 -6.89 9.70
N GLY A 162 -0.37 -6.36 9.13
CA GLY A 162 0.73 -7.17 8.63
C GLY A 162 1.40 -8.00 9.73
N VAL A 163 1.58 -7.44 10.94
CA VAL A 163 2.05 -8.19 12.12
C VAL A 163 1.03 -9.25 12.55
N PHE A 164 -0.26 -8.91 12.56
CA PHE A 164 -1.34 -9.84 12.90
C PHE A 164 -1.39 -11.03 11.94
N LEU A 165 -1.44 -10.78 10.62
CA LEU A 165 -1.43 -11.82 9.60
C LEU A 165 -0.18 -12.70 9.72
N ARG A 166 0.97 -12.09 9.99
CA ARG A 166 2.22 -12.80 10.24
C ARG A 166 2.16 -13.74 11.45
N ARG A 167 1.44 -13.36 12.51
CA ARG A 167 1.20 -14.21 13.69
C ARG A 167 0.22 -15.34 13.36
N LEU A 168 -0.86 -15.00 12.68
CA LEU A 168 -1.89 -15.95 12.23
C LEU A 168 -1.29 -17.05 11.35
N GLN A 169 -0.50 -16.66 10.35
CA GLN A 169 0.21 -17.56 9.45
C GLN A 169 1.16 -18.50 10.20
N ARG A 170 1.94 -17.96 11.14
CA ARG A 170 2.97 -18.74 11.85
C ARG A 170 2.38 -19.80 12.77
N GLN A 171 1.22 -19.53 13.35
CA GLN A 171 0.68 -20.35 14.44
C GLN A 171 -0.46 -21.27 13.99
N TYR A 172 -1.21 -20.90 12.95
CA TYR A 172 -2.51 -21.54 12.67
C TYR A 172 -2.75 -21.89 11.21
N LEU A 173 -1.83 -21.54 10.30
CA LEU A 173 -1.97 -21.88 8.88
C LEU A 173 -1.63 -23.36 8.67
N ARG A 174 -2.59 -24.15 8.20
CA ARG A 174 -2.35 -25.50 7.70
C ARG A 174 -2.31 -25.45 6.18
N ILE A 175 -1.18 -25.79 5.59
CA ILE A 175 -1.02 -25.84 4.14
C ILE A 175 -1.35 -27.24 3.66
N ASP A 176 -2.32 -27.34 2.79
CA ASP A 176 -2.57 -28.52 1.97
C ASP A 176 -1.91 -28.28 0.60
N LEU A 177 -0.84 -29.01 0.28
CA LEU A 177 -0.13 -28.87 -0.99
C LEU A 177 -1.00 -29.23 -2.19
N LEU A 178 -2.05 -30.05 -1.98
CA LEU A 178 -2.97 -30.45 -3.04
C LEU A 178 -4.03 -29.38 -3.35
N ASP A 179 -4.21 -28.42 -2.46
CA ASP A 179 -5.21 -27.35 -2.58
C ASP A 179 -4.62 -25.98 -2.17
N ILE A 180 -3.54 -25.60 -2.85
CA ILE A 180 -2.86 -24.30 -2.64
C ILE A 180 -3.80 -23.11 -2.91
N ASP A 181 -4.83 -23.28 -3.74
CA ASP A 181 -5.78 -22.21 -4.07
C ASP A 181 -6.55 -21.72 -2.84
N ARG A 182 -6.63 -22.52 -1.76
CA ARG A 182 -7.15 -22.08 -0.46
C ARG A 182 -6.35 -20.95 0.18
N LEU A 183 -5.09 -20.76 -0.21
CA LEU A 183 -4.24 -19.66 0.24
C LEU A 183 -4.48 -18.35 -0.55
N ALA A 184 -5.24 -18.40 -1.65
CA ALA A 184 -5.51 -17.22 -2.49
C ALA A 184 -6.08 -16.01 -1.73
N PRO A 185 -6.98 -16.13 -0.73
CA PRO A 185 -7.47 -14.97 0.00
C PRO A 185 -6.36 -14.21 0.72
N LEU A 186 -5.34 -14.91 1.22
CA LEU A 186 -4.20 -14.29 1.89
C LEU A 186 -3.34 -13.46 0.93
N THR A 187 -3.08 -14.00 -0.26
CA THR A 187 -2.44 -13.26 -1.35
C THR A 187 -3.27 -12.04 -1.76
N ARG A 188 -4.59 -12.20 -1.90
CA ARG A 188 -5.50 -11.10 -2.27
C ARG A 188 -5.49 -9.97 -1.24
N ILE A 189 -5.46 -10.28 0.05
CA ILE A 189 -5.36 -9.27 1.12
C ILE A 189 -4.05 -8.47 0.97
N ALA A 190 -2.91 -9.16 0.85
CA ALA A 190 -1.61 -8.50 0.72
C ALA A 190 -1.51 -7.62 -0.54
N MET A 191 -2.04 -8.12 -1.67
CA MET A 191 -2.09 -7.39 -2.94
C MET A 191 -3.01 -6.17 -2.88
N ARG A 192 -4.23 -6.31 -2.37
CA ARG A 192 -5.16 -5.18 -2.24
C ARG A 192 -4.56 -4.06 -1.40
N ARG A 193 -3.92 -4.37 -0.28
CA ARG A 193 -3.29 -3.38 0.59
C ARG A 193 -2.14 -2.65 -0.07
N SER A 194 -1.30 -3.36 -0.82
CA SER A 194 -0.19 -2.73 -1.54
C SER A 194 -0.67 -1.89 -2.74
N VAL A 195 -1.71 -2.33 -3.45
CA VAL A 195 -2.36 -1.55 -4.52
C VAL A 195 -2.88 -0.21 -4.00
N VAL A 196 -3.40 -0.16 -2.77
CA VAL A 196 -3.84 1.11 -2.15
C VAL A 196 -2.71 2.14 -2.10
N TRP A 197 -1.52 1.71 -1.67
CA TRP A 197 -0.36 2.60 -1.61
C TRP A 197 0.15 2.98 -3.00
N ILE A 198 0.13 2.05 -3.97
CA ILE A 198 0.55 2.32 -5.35
C ILE A 198 -0.37 3.31 -6.05
N VAL A 199 -1.69 3.15 -5.92
CA VAL A 199 -2.65 4.08 -6.53
C VAL A 199 -2.55 5.44 -5.84
N GLY A 200 -2.38 5.48 -4.51
CA GLY A 200 -2.07 6.71 -3.79
C GLY A 200 -0.80 7.40 -4.30
N ALA A 201 0.29 6.66 -4.51
CA ALA A 201 1.52 7.20 -5.11
C ALA A 201 1.31 7.67 -6.56
N THR A 202 0.50 6.95 -7.34
CA THR A 202 0.19 7.32 -8.72
C THR A 202 -0.59 8.63 -8.77
N LEU A 203 -1.62 8.79 -7.93
CA LEU A 203 -2.36 10.03 -7.79
C LEU A 203 -1.46 11.17 -7.30
N GLY A 204 -0.57 10.88 -6.34
CA GLY A 204 0.40 11.87 -5.87
C GLY A 204 1.39 12.29 -6.96
N SER A 205 1.75 11.42 -7.90
CA SER A 205 2.69 11.77 -8.96
C SER A 205 2.21 12.93 -9.84
N LEU A 206 0.90 13.25 -9.80
CA LEU A 206 0.34 14.45 -10.43
C LEU A 206 0.96 15.74 -9.90
N PHE A 207 1.51 15.77 -8.68
CA PHE A 207 2.26 16.93 -8.18
C PHE A 207 3.45 17.29 -9.07
N PHE A 208 4.11 16.30 -9.69
CA PHE A 208 5.27 16.53 -10.55
C PHE A 208 4.96 17.17 -11.90
N LEU A 209 3.67 17.24 -12.27
CA LEU A 209 3.23 17.91 -13.50
C LEU A 209 3.22 19.44 -13.35
N SER A 210 3.26 19.97 -12.14
CA SER A 210 3.31 21.41 -11.89
C SER A 210 4.75 21.90 -11.78
N ALA A 211 5.13 22.85 -12.64
CA ALA A 211 6.47 23.45 -12.65
C ALA A 211 6.77 24.28 -11.38
N GLY A 212 5.75 24.71 -10.63
CA GLY A 212 5.91 25.51 -9.43
C GLY A 212 6.10 24.71 -8.14
N ILE A 213 6.15 23.38 -8.22
CA ILE A 213 6.33 22.50 -7.05
C ILE A 213 7.75 21.96 -7.07
N GLU A 214 8.52 22.25 -6.02
CA GLU A 214 9.89 21.79 -5.90
C GLU A 214 9.93 20.25 -5.79
N ARG A 215 10.51 19.60 -6.82
CA ARG A 215 10.49 18.13 -6.93
C ARG A 215 11.23 17.47 -5.77
N THR A 216 12.38 18.01 -5.41
CA THR A 216 13.29 17.56 -4.34
C THR A 216 12.59 17.43 -2.98
N ALA A 217 11.61 18.30 -2.69
CA ALA A 217 10.87 18.28 -1.44
C ALA A 217 9.91 17.07 -1.32
N LEU A 218 9.44 16.55 -2.46
CA LEU A 218 8.46 15.47 -2.51
C LEU A 218 9.08 14.08 -2.72
N GLU A 219 10.29 13.97 -3.28
CA GLU A 219 10.93 12.67 -3.57
C GLU A 219 10.99 11.71 -2.38
N PRO A 220 11.39 12.15 -1.16
CA PRO A 220 11.48 11.26 0.00
C PRO A 220 10.11 10.66 0.37
N LEU A 221 9.03 11.42 0.17
CA LEU A 221 7.66 10.97 0.44
C LEU A 221 7.26 9.84 -0.53
N PHE A 222 7.50 10.01 -1.83
CA PHE A 222 7.15 9.00 -2.84
C PHE A 222 7.99 7.73 -2.70
N LEU A 223 9.28 7.87 -2.42
CA LEU A 223 10.15 6.73 -2.12
C LEU A 223 9.64 5.99 -0.87
N GLY A 224 9.27 6.73 0.18
CA GLY A 224 8.67 6.18 1.38
C GLY A 224 7.39 5.38 1.09
N ILE A 225 6.48 5.91 0.28
CA ILE A 225 5.24 5.21 -0.12
C ILE A 225 5.55 3.93 -0.90
N CYS A 226 6.52 3.95 -1.82
CA CYS A 226 6.93 2.75 -2.57
C CYS A 226 7.51 1.69 -1.63
N VAL A 227 8.37 2.09 -0.68
CA VAL A 227 8.93 1.20 0.34
C VAL A 227 7.83 0.59 1.21
N ILE A 228 6.82 1.38 1.59
CA ILE A 228 5.66 0.90 2.35
C ILE A 228 4.85 -0.09 1.50
N ALA A 229 4.56 0.20 0.24
CA ALA A 229 3.80 -0.68 -0.65
C ALA A 229 4.47 -2.06 -0.77
N VAL A 230 5.80 -2.08 -1.00
CA VAL A 230 6.60 -3.31 -1.06
C VAL A 230 6.66 -3.99 0.31
N GLY A 231 6.86 -3.22 1.38
CA GLY A 231 6.94 -3.70 2.75
C GLY A 231 5.64 -4.30 3.29
N VAL A 232 4.49 -3.91 2.73
CA VAL A 232 3.19 -4.52 3.05
C VAL A 232 2.94 -5.79 2.23
N LEU A 233 3.41 -5.85 0.98
CA LEU A 233 3.20 -7.01 0.10
C LEU A 233 4.17 -8.16 0.39
N MET A 234 5.47 -7.88 0.45
CA MET A 234 6.50 -8.93 0.40
C MET A 234 6.54 -9.83 1.63
N PRO A 235 6.46 -9.32 2.88
CA PRO A 235 6.57 -10.17 4.05
C PRO A 235 5.54 -11.32 4.15
N PRO A 236 4.23 -11.13 3.87
CA PRO A 236 3.29 -12.25 3.89
C PRO A 236 3.57 -13.26 2.76
N LEU A 237 3.96 -12.81 1.57
CA LEU A 237 4.23 -13.71 0.44
C LEU A 237 5.47 -14.58 0.67
N ILE A 238 6.57 -13.97 1.13
CA ILE A 238 7.82 -14.69 1.42
C ILE A 238 7.58 -15.76 2.47
N ARG A 239 6.78 -15.47 3.50
CA ARG A 239 6.50 -16.44 4.56
C ARG A 239 5.67 -17.62 4.08
N VAL A 240 4.63 -17.35 3.29
CA VAL A 240 3.82 -18.42 2.70
C VAL A 240 4.70 -19.28 1.78
N HIS A 241 5.54 -18.65 0.95
CA HIS A 241 6.51 -19.36 0.12
C HIS A 241 7.43 -20.26 0.96
N GLN A 242 8.06 -19.71 2.02
CA GLN A 242 8.91 -20.47 2.93
C GLN A 242 8.17 -21.65 3.57
N HIS A 243 6.90 -21.46 3.92
CA HIS A 243 6.10 -22.52 4.52
C HIS A 243 5.75 -23.61 3.50
N ILE A 244 5.36 -23.25 2.27
CA ILE A 244 5.10 -24.19 1.18
C ILE A 244 6.36 -25.00 0.87
N VAL A 245 7.52 -24.35 0.71
CA VAL A 245 8.80 -25.01 0.42
C VAL A 245 9.15 -26.01 1.51
N ARG A 246 8.96 -25.62 2.79
CA ARG A 246 9.22 -26.51 3.92
C ARG A 246 8.29 -27.72 3.92
N THR A 247 6.98 -27.52 3.81
CA THR A 247 5.99 -28.61 3.80
C THR A 247 6.20 -29.54 2.60
N LYS A 248 6.46 -28.98 1.41
CA LYS A 248 6.80 -29.74 0.20
C LYS A 248 8.02 -30.62 0.40
N LYS A 249 9.07 -30.07 1.01
CA LYS A 249 10.29 -30.85 1.31
C LYS A 249 10.01 -31.98 2.29
N GLU A 250 9.31 -31.70 3.39
CA GLU A 250 8.97 -32.69 4.42
C GLU A 250 8.09 -33.83 3.85
N GLU A 251 7.10 -33.52 3.02
CA GLU A 251 6.25 -34.53 2.36
C GLU A 251 7.02 -35.34 1.30
N LEU A 252 7.83 -34.70 0.45
CA LEU A 252 8.65 -35.41 -0.54
C LEU A 252 9.68 -36.32 0.10
N ASP A 253 10.33 -35.88 1.19
CA ASP A 253 11.30 -36.72 1.90
C ASP A 253 10.63 -37.96 2.51
N THR A 254 9.42 -37.79 3.05
CA THR A 254 8.59 -38.90 3.58
C THR A 254 8.18 -39.86 2.48
N LEU A 255 7.71 -39.35 1.33
CA LEU A 255 7.31 -40.20 0.20
C LEU A 255 8.48 -40.93 -0.42
N ARG A 256 9.63 -40.28 -0.59
CA ARG A 256 10.84 -40.93 -1.09
C ARG A 256 11.35 -42.01 -0.16
N ALA A 257 11.18 -41.85 1.16
CA ALA A 257 11.46 -42.91 2.12
C ALA A 257 10.51 -44.11 1.93
N ALA A 258 9.20 -43.87 1.84
CA ALA A 258 8.21 -44.92 1.59
C ALA A 258 8.41 -45.63 0.23
N ILE A 259 8.77 -44.90 -0.81
CA ILE A 259 9.09 -45.46 -2.14
C ILE A 259 10.30 -46.38 -2.05
N ARG A 260 11.34 -46.00 -1.30
CA ARG A 260 12.52 -46.86 -1.10
C ARG A 260 12.16 -48.14 -0.34
N GLU A 261 11.37 -48.02 0.73
CA GLU A 261 10.92 -49.17 1.53
C GLU A 261 10.07 -50.14 0.69
N GLU A 262 9.05 -49.64 -0.02
CA GLU A 262 8.18 -50.46 -0.88
C GLU A 262 8.97 -51.06 -2.06
N ARG A 263 9.95 -50.33 -2.62
CA ARG A 263 10.85 -50.88 -3.65
C ARG A 263 11.70 -52.03 -3.11
N ASP A 264 12.24 -51.90 -1.90
CA ASP A 264 13.09 -52.93 -1.31
C ASP A 264 12.25 -54.17 -0.95
N LEU A 265 11.01 -54.00 -0.47
CA LEU A 265 10.04 -55.09 -0.26
C LEU A 265 9.60 -55.76 -1.57
N ALA A 266 9.47 -55.01 -2.66
CA ALA A 266 9.11 -55.55 -3.97
C ALA A 266 10.15 -56.52 -4.55
N LEU A 267 11.38 -56.55 -4.02
CA LEU A 267 12.41 -57.51 -4.42
C LEU A 267 12.17 -58.91 -3.83
N ASP A 268 11.40 -59.01 -2.74
CA ASP A 268 11.01 -60.29 -2.16
C ASP A 268 9.88 -60.93 -2.99
N ARG A 269 9.99 -62.23 -3.30
CA ARG A 269 9.01 -62.96 -4.13
C ARG A 269 7.82 -63.51 -3.33
N ASP A 270 7.52 -62.91 -2.19
CA ASP A 270 6.42 -63.33 -1.32
C ASP A 270 5.14 -62.50 -1.59
N GLU A 271 4.07 -62.79 -0.86
CA GLU A 271 2.81 -62.05 -0.98
C GLU A 271 2.95 -60.56 -0.65
N ARG A 272 3.91 -60.19 0.20
CA ARG A 272 4.18 -58.79 0.57
C ARG A 272 4.85 -58.04 -0.56
N GLY A 273 5.82 -58.65 -1.25
CA GLY A 273 6.45 -58.06 -2.42
C GLY A 273 5.45 -57.80 -3.56
N MET A 274 4.49 -58.71 -3.79
CA MET A 274 3.44 -58.50 -4.79
C MET A 274 2.51 -57.31 -4.43
N GLN A 275 2.20 -57.13 -3.14
CA GLN A 275 1.44 -55.96 -2.68
C GLN A 275 2.23 -54.66 -2.82
N ALA A 276 3.54 -54.69 -2.55
CA ALA A 276 4.43 -53.54 -2.70
C ALA A 276 4.52 -53.07 -4.16
N ILE A 277 4.65 -53.99 -5.11
CA ILE A 277 4.63 -53.70 -6.56
C ILE A 277 3.34 -52.98 -6.96
N ALA A 278 2.20 -53.38 -6.40
CA ALA A 278 0.91 -52.76 -6.70
C ALA A 278 0.77 -51.32 -6.15
N ARG A 279 1.42 -51.00 -5.03
CA ARG A 279 1.37 -49.67 -4.39
C ARG A 279 2.35 -48.67 -4.98
N LEU A 280 3.51 -49.14 -5.46
CA LEU A 280 4.61 -48.31 -5.93
C LEU A 280 4.21 -47.27 -7.00
N PRO A 281 3.41 -47.59 -8.03
CA PRO A 281 2.96 -46.59 -9.01
C PRO A 281 2.13 -45.46 -8.39
N GLY A 282 1.33 -45.76 -7.36
CA GLY A 282 0.53 -44.76 -6.65
C GLY A 282 1.40 -43.78 -5.87
N LEU A 283 2.46 -44.27 -5.22
CA LEU A 283 3.42 -43.41 -4.52
C LEU A 283 4.21 -42.52 -5.49
N ILE A 284 4.67 -43.05 -6.62
CA ILE A 284 5.39 -42.28 -7.65
C ILE A 284 4.47 -41.21 -8.25
N ALA A 285 3.21 -41.55 -8.55
CA ALA A 285 2.24 -40.59 -9.05
C ALA A 285 1.98 -39.47 -8.03
N PHE A 286 1.93 -39.81 -6.74
CA PHE A 286 1.73 -38.84 -5.67
C PHE A 286 2.96 -37.93 -5.46
N GLU A 287 4.18 -38.49 -5.50
CA GLU A 287 5.43 -37.72 -5.49
C GLU A 287 5.46 -36.70 -6.64
N ASN A 288 5.21 -37.14 -7.87
CA ASN A 288 5.19 -36.26 -9.04
C ASN A 288 4.16 -35.14 -8.90
N ARG A 289 2.98 -35.46 -8.33
CA ARG A 289 1.93 -34.46 -8.10
C ARG A 289 2.39 -33.38 -7.11
N ILE A 290 3.03 -33.76 -6.00
CA ILE A 290 3.56 -32.81 -5.01
C ILE A 290 4.73 -32.02 -5.59
N ASP A 291 5.62 -32.65 -6.36
CA ASP A 291 6.79 -31.98 -6.94
C ASP A 291 6.40 -30.86 -7.92
N GLN A 292 5.29 -31.03 -8.65
CA GLN A 292 4.75 -30.02 -9.57
C GLN A 292 4.00 -28.88 -8.88
N VAL A 293 3.78 -28.96 -7.56
CA VAL A 293 3.09 -27.90 -6.80
C VAL A 293 3.92 -26.61 -6.81
N ARG A 294 3.26 -25.51 -7.17
CA ARG A 294 3.83 -24.17 -7.20
C ARG A 294 4.25 -23.72 -5.80
N GLU A 295 5.46 -23.19 -5.69
CA GLU A 295 6.00 -22.72 -4.41
C GLU A 295 5.63 -21.29 -4.06
N TRP A 296 5.31 -20.48 -5.08
CA TRP A 296 4.88 -19.10 -4.86
C TRP A 296 3.35 -19.02 -4.81
N PRO A 297 2.78 -18.37 -3.79
CA PRO A 297 1.34 -18.23 -3.60
C PRO A 297 0.70 -17.23 -4.58
N VAL A 298 1.49 -16.71 -5.52
CA VAL A 298 1.10 -15.76 -6.56
C VAL A 298 1.50 -16.36 -7.90
N ASP A 299 0.62 -16.24 -8.88
CA ASP A 299 0.93 -16.56 -10.27
C ASP A 299 1.77 -15.44 -10.92
N PHE A 300 2.55 -15.80 -11.93
CA PHE A 300 3.41 -14.86 -12.64
C PHE A 300 2.62 -13.69 -13.25
N GLY A 301 1.39 -13.92 -13.71
CA GLY A 301 0.52 -12.90 -14.27
C GLY A 301 0.14 -11.82 -13.26
N THR A 302 -0.22 -12.20 -12.03
CA THR A 302 -0.54 -11.21 -11.00
C THR A 302 0.70 -10.49 -10.47
N ALA A 303 1.84 -11.19 -10.35
CA ALA A 303 3.11 -10.57 -9.98
C ALA A 303 3.58 -9.52 -11.00
N SER A 304 3.48 -9.82 -12.31
CA SER A 304 3.87 -8.88 -13.37
C SER A 304 2.96 -7.65 -13.42
N ARG A 305 1.64 -7.83 -13.27
CA ARG A 305 0.70 -6.70 -13.14
C ARG A 305 1.03 -5.80 -11.96
N PHE A 306 1.36 -6.38 -10.82
CA PHE A 306 1.78 -5.62 -9.65
C PHE A 306 3.07 -4.83 -9.92
N ALA A 307 4.07 -5.46 -10.53
CA ALA A 307 5.32 -4.80 -10.90
C ALA A 307 5.09 -3.64 -11.89
N LEU A 308 4.22 -3.83 -12.88
CA LEU A 308 3.84 -2.78 -13.83
C LEU A 308 3.14 -1.60 -13.13
N TYR A 309 2.21 -1.88 -12.21
CA TYR A 309 1.54 -0.81 -11.45
C TYR A 309 2.49 -0.06 -10.52
N LEU A 310 3.41 -0.77 -9.85
CA LEU A 310 4.45 -0.13 -9.05
C LEU A 310 5.41 0.69 -9.92
N GLY A 311 5.62 0.28 -11.17
CA GLY A 311 6.40 1.01 -12.16
C GLY A 311 5.81 2.37 -12.51
N ILE A 312 4.47 2.55 -12.50
CA ILE A 312 3.83 3.82 -12.89
C ILE A 312 4.37 5.02 -12.09
N PRO A 313 4.27 5.07 -10.75
CA PRO A 313 4.77 6.22 -9.99
C PRO A 313 6.30 6.37 -10.11
N VAL A 314 7.04 5.25 -10.19
CA VAL A 314 8.50 5.27 -10.31
C VAL A 314 8.94 5.84 -11.66
N PHE A 315 8.34 5.39 -12.77
CA PHE A 315 8.65 5.88 -14.11
C PHE A 315 8.17 7.30 -14.34
N SER A 316 7.04 7.72 -13.75
CA SER A 316 6.62 9.12 -13.77
C SER A 316 7.66 10.03 -13.11
N TRP A 317 8.23 9.60 -11.98
CA TRP A 317 9.28 10.34 -11.29
C TRP A 317 10.61 10.35 -12.07
N VAL A 318 11.11 9.17 -12.47
CA VAL A 318 12.38 9.05 -13.22
C VAL A 318 12.29 9.73 -14.59
N GLY A 319 11.16 9.60 -15.28
CA GLY A 319 10.92 10.24 -16.57
C GLY A 319 10.93 11.76 -16.46
N GLY A 320 10.33 12.32 -15.40
CA GLY A 320 10.38 13.75 -15.12
C GLY A 320 11.81 14.28 -14.94
N ALA A 321 12.62 13.58 -14.14
CA ALA A 321 14.02 13.94 -13.89
C ALA A 321 14.91 13.80 -15.15
N LEU A 322 14.69 12.75 -15.95
CA LEU A 322 15.45 12.53 -17.18
C LEU A 322 15.16 13.62 -18.22
N VAL A 323 13.89 13.99 -18.40
CA VAL A 323 13.50 15.06 -19.34
C VAL A 323 14.11 16.39 -18.91
N GLU A 324 14.09 16.70 -17.61
CA GLU A 324 14.72 17.91 -17.06
C GLU A 324 16.22 17.94 -17.40
N LYS A 325 16.95 16.84 -17.17
CA LYS A 325 18.37 16.74 -17.52
C LYS A 325 18.67 16.82 -19.01
N LEU A 326 17.78 16.31 -19.86
CA LEU A 326 17.93 16.44 -21.31
C LEU A 326 17.71 17.89 -21.75
N VAL A 327 16.66 18.55 -21.24
CA VAL A 327 16.39 19.96 -21.54
C VAL A 327 17.56 20.85 -21.12
N ASP A 328 18.09 20.64 -19.90
CA ASP A 328 19.27 21.36 -19.39
C ASP A 328 20.55 21.11 -20.22
N ALA A 329 20.63 20.00 -20.95
CA ALA A 329 21.78 19.66 -21.79
C ALA A 329 21.67 20.25 -23.21
N PHE A 330 20.47 20.58 -23.67
CA PHE A 330 20.21 21.13 -25.01
C PHE A 330 20.00 22.66 -25.03
N LEU A 331 19.63 23.26 -23.89
CA LEU A 331 19.52 24.71 -23.70
C LEU A 331 20.76 25.29 -23.02
#